data_AF-A0A7V8YD26-F1
#
_entry.id   AF-A0A7V8YD26-F1
#
_cell.length_a   1.000
_cell.length_b   1.000
_cell.length_c   1.000
_cell.angle_alpha   90.00
_cell.angle_beta   90.00
_cell.angle_gamma   90.00
#
_symmetry.space_group_name_H-M   'P 1'
#
loop_
_entity.id
_entity.type
_entity.pdbx_description
1 polymer ?
#
loop_
_entity_poly.entity_id
_entity_poly.type
_entity_poly.pdbx_seq_one_letter_code
_entity_poly.pdbx_strand_id
1 'polypeptide(L)'
;MPRAFNKGTEVQWKPRNSNSWYMSKITLARALSMSANLATVNLLEELGGPEPLIAFTSGLGFDTSGFPAEMGLALGQGQVTPQEMVRFATTVAAEGRRASASPIVLAHDAYGRVRYENPAPTEQALSKESALLTREIMRLVVANGTGWSVKGRHGVEGYRGEVVGKTGTATDEKDLWFIGSTPDYAGAVWVGYELPAEVGGHASEVAAPLFGWLLASIHEGLPPRKFGSEGVVRRWVCGNTGQSANPTCPPVQVPFLPDEKVRGVCPEQHPVEHLAPPPPVVPGDPLVPGAPVAPGAVAPAM
;
A
#
# COMPACT_ATOMS: atom_id res chain seq x y z
N MET A 1 13.96 6.49 15.83
CA MET A 1 15.32 7.07 15.71
C MET A 1 16.14 6.21 14.76
N PRO A 2 17.14 6.75 14.06
CA PRO A 2 18.08 5.94 13.28
C PRO A 2 18.63 4.78 14.13
N ARG A 3 18.61 3.57 13.58
CA ARG A 3 19.06 2.34 14.25
C ARG A 3 19.98 1.57 13.32
N ALA A 4 20.97 0.90 13.90
CA ALA A 4 21.83 -0.02 13.16
C ALA A 4 21.28 -1.44 13.27
N PHE A 5 21.35 -2.18 12.16
CA PHE A 5 20.94 -3.57 12.04
C PHE A 5 22.14 -4.39 11.61
N ASN A 6 22.20 -5.64 12.08
CA ASN A 6 23.09 -6.63 11.50
C ASN A 6 22.52 -7.01 10.13
N LYS A 7 23.27 -6.73 9.05
CA LYS A 7 22.82 -6.97 7.67
C LYS A 7 22.94 -8.44 7.24
N GLY A 8 23.06 -9.39 8.17
CA GLY A 8 23.41 -10.79 7.87
C GLY A 8 24.92 -11.05 7.76
N THR A 9 25.74 -10.01 8.00
CA THR A 9 27.21 -10.05 8.12
C THR A 9 27.62 -9.14 9.30
N GLU A 10 28.89 -9.16 9.75
CA GLU A 10 29.36 -8.24 10.81
C GLU A 10 29.24 -6.73 10.46
N VAL A 11 28.74 -6.38 9.27
CA VAL A 11 28.50 -5.01 8.84
C VAL A 11 27.22 -4.43 9.48
N GLN A 12 27.40 -3.34 10.22
CA GLN A 12 26.31 -2.53 10.75
C GLN A 12 25.68 -1.67 9.65
N TRP A 13 24.44 -1.97 9.28
CA TRP A 13 23.67 -1.23 8.29
C TRP A 13 22.68 -0.27 8.94
N LYS A 14 22.61 0.98 8.48
CA LYS A 14 21.76 2.04 9.04
C LYS A 14 20.79 2.58 7.99
N PRO A 15 19.61 1.95 7.79
CA PRO A 15 18.61 2.42 6.86
C PRO A 15 18.06 3.79 7.27
N ARG A 16 17.63 4.58 6.28
CA ARG A 16 17.01 5.89 6.47
C ARG A 16 15.64 5.92 5.80
N ASN A 17 14.71 6.67 6.37
CA ASN A 17 13.45 7.01 5.70
C ASN A 17 13.73 8.08 4.63
N SER A 18 13.04 8.02 3.50
CA SER A 18 13.22 8.97 2.39
C SER A 18 12.93 10.42 2.78
N ASN A 19 11.90 10.65 3.59
CA ASN A 19 11.54 11.97 4.10
C ASN A 19 12.36 12.43 5.31
N SER A 20 13.36 11.65 5.76
CA SER A 20 14.17 11.92 6.97
C SER A 20 13.39 12.08 8.27
N TRP A 21 12.09 11.76 8.30
CA TRP A 21 11.26 11.83 9.51
C TRP A 21 11.32 10.51 10.26
N TYR A 22 11.50 10.59 11.58
CA TYR A 22 11.56 9.42 12.45
C TYR A 22 10.51 9.54 13.55
N MET A 23 9.69 8.50 13.69
CA MET A 23 8.76 8.36 14.79
C MET A 23 9.29 7.29 15.75
N SER A 24 9.12 7.49 17.06
CA SER A 24 9.44 6.46 18.06
C SER A 24 8.48 5.27 17.99
N LYS A 25 7.21 5.55 17.64
CA LYS A 25 6.16 4.57 17.37
C LYS A 25 5.39 4.99 16.12
N ILE A 26 4.94 4.02 15.36
CA ILE A 26 4.11 4.22 14.17
C ILE A 26 3.22 2.99 13.99
N THR A 27 1.98 3.19 13.56
CA THR A 27 1.09 2.07 13.24
C THR A 27 1.53 1.39 11.95
N LEU A 28 1.27 0.08 11.80
CA LEU A 28 1.54 -0.63 10.54
C LEU A 28 0.84 0.03 9.35
N ALA A 29 -0.41 0.47 9.55
CA ALA A 29 -1.18 1.16 8.52
C ALA A 29 -0.50 2.46 8.05
N ARG A 30 -0.03 3.30 8.99
CA ARG A 30 0.69 4.53 8.65
C ARG A 30 2.06 4.25 8.06
N ALA A 31 2.78 3.26 8.59
CA ALA A 31 4.08 2.84 8.09
C ALA A 31 4.00 2.40 6.63
N LEU A 32 3.01 1.57 6.26
CA LEU A 32 2.80 1.14 4.88
C LEU A 32 2.37 2.32 3.98
N SER A 33 1.43 3.14 4.46
CA SER A 33 0.92 4.33 3.74
C SER A 33 2.03 5.33 3.40
N MET A 34 2.96 5.55 4.32
CA MET A 34 4.10 6.47 4.16
C MET A 34 5.35 5.79 3.60
N SER A 35 5.32 4.47 3.36
CA SER A 35 6.48 3.68 2.94
C SER A 35 7.69 3.84 3.89
N ALA A 36 7.45 3.77 5.20
CA ALA A 36 8.46 4.04 6.22
C ALA A 36 9.48 2.90 6.37
N ASN A 37 10.62 3.03 5.68
CA ASN A 37 11.71 2.04 5.66
C ASN A 37 12.08 1.48 7.04
N LEU A 38 12.30 2.35 8.03
CA LEU A 38 12.75 1.91 9.34
C LEU A 38 11.70 1.05 10.06
N ALA A 39 10.41 1.35 9.90
CA ALA A 39 9.34 0.56 10.48
C ALA A 39 9.29 -0.85 9.84
N THR A 40 9.45 -0.92 8.52
CA THR A 40 9.46 -2.19 7.77
C THR A 40 10.65 -3.08 8.17
N VAL A 41 11.85 -2.51 8.35
CA VAL A 41 13.03 -3.28 8.78
C VAL A 41 12.87 -3.79 10.22
N ASN A 42 12.32 -2.98 11.13
CA ASN A 42 12.03 -3.44 12.50
C ASN A 42 10.99 -4.56 12.51
N LEU A 43 9.95 -4.47 11.67
CA LEU A 43 8.96 -5.53 11.54
C LEU A 43 9.61 -6.83 11.03
N LEU A 44 10.49 -6.76 10.03
CA LEU A 44 11.20 -7.94 9.55
C LEU A 44 12.05 -8.59 10.66
N GLU A 45 12.74 -7.78 11.46
CA GLU A 45 13.53 -8.27 12.59
C GLU A 45 12.65 -8.94 13.65
N GLU A 46 11.52 -8.31 14.01
CA GLU A 46 10.54 -8.85 14.96
C GLU A 46 9.92 -10.17 14.49
N LEU A 47 9.77 -10.35 13.17
CA LEU A 47 9.28 -11.58 12.55
C LEU A 47 10.35 -12.68 12.42
N GLY A 48 11.58 -12.45 12.89
CA GLY A 48 12.66 -13.44 12.88
C GLY A 48 13.64 -13.32 11.71
N GLY A 49 13.61 -12.22 10.96
CA GLY A 49 14.59 -11.92 9.90
C GLY A 49 14.12 -12.29 8.49
N PRO A 50 15.05 -12.35 7.51
CA PRO A 50 14.71 -12.47 6.09
C PRO A 50 14.16 -13.84 5.68
N GLU A 51 14.56 -14.93 6.34
CA GLU A 51 14.15 -16.30 5.98
C GLU A 51 12.62 -16.53 6.07
N PRO A 52 11.93 -16.15 7.17
CA PRO A 52 10.47 -16.17 7.21
C PRO A 52 9.79 -15.41 6.07
N LEU A 53 10.34 -14.25 5.68
CA LEU A 53 9.82 -13.45 4.58
C LEU A 53 10.02 -14.15 3.23
N ILE A 54 11.18 -14.76 2.99
CA ILE A 54 11.46 -15.54 1.78
C ILE A 54 10.47 -16.71 1.67
N ALA A 55 10.30 -17.49 2.75
CA ALA A 55 9.38 -18.62 2.77
C ALA A 55 7.92 -18.18 2.52
N PHE A 56 7.48 -17.10 3.18
CA PHE A 56 6.15 -16.53 2.98
C PHE A 56 5.95 -16.06 1.53
N THR A 57 6.93 -15.36 0.96
CA THR A 57 6.86 -14.82 -0.41
C THR A 57 6.85 -15.94 -1.45
N SER A 58 7.61 -17.01 -1.23
CA SER A 58 7.56 -18.23 -2.05
C SER A 58 6.17 -18.89 -2.01
N GLY A 59 5.54 -18.95 -0.82
CA GLY A 59 4.17 -19.43 -0.66
C GLY A 59 3.11 -18.60 -1.39
N LEU A 60 3.39 -17.32 -1.69
CA LEU A 60 2.57 -16.48 -2.55
C LEU A 60 2.81 -16.72 -4.07
N GLY A 61 3.74 -17.61 -4.40
CA GLY A 61 4.06 -18.07 -5.74
C GLY A 61 5.12 -17.24 -6.47
N PHE A 62 5.86 -16.37 -5.76
CA PHE A 62 7.02 -15.68 -6.33
C PHE A 62 8.22 -16.61 -6.48
N ASP A 63 9.03 -16.40 -7.50
CA ASP A 63 10.36 -17.00 -7.58
C ASP A 63 11.30 -16.28 -6.61
N THR A 64 11.63 -16.95 -5.50
CA THR A 64 12.50 -16.41 -4.46
C THR A 64 13.91 -16.99 -4.50
N SER A 65 14.27 -17.75 -5.55
CA SER A 65 15.55 -18.45 -5.63
C SER A 65 16.77 -17.51 -5.58
N GLY A 66 16.60 -16.28 -6.07
CA GLY A 66 17.61 -15.23 -6.05
C GLY A 66 17.49 -14.22 -4.90
N PHE A 67 16.58 -14.43 -3.94
CA PHE A 67 16.37 -13.45 -2.87
C PHE A 67 17.54 -13.49 -1.87
N PRO A 68 18.13 -12.34 -1.52
CA PRO A 68 19.21 -12.32 -0.54
C PRO A 68 18.64 -12.50 0.88
N ALA A 69 19.21 -13.42 1.65
CA ALA A 69 18.88 -13.65 3.06
C ALA A 69 19.50 -12.57 3.98
N GLU A 70 19.21 -11.29 3.71
CA GLU A 70 19.68 -10.15 4.50
C GLU A 70 18.56 -9.16 4.84
N MET A 71 18.76 -8.35 5.88
CA MET A 71 17.75 -7.39 6.37
C MET A 71 17.33 -6.34 5.35
N GLY A 72 18.16 -6.06 4.33
CA GLY A 72 17.80 -5.15 3.25
C GLY A 72 16.72 -5.71 2.31
N LEU A 73 16.39 -7.00 2.40
CA LEU A 73 15.23 -7.60 1.72
C LEU A 73 13.92 -6.86 2.06
N ALA A 74 13.78 -6.37 3.30
CA ALA A 74 12.64 -5.54 3.73
C ALA A 74 12.44 -4.28 2.87
N LEU A 75 13.48 -3.82 2.19
CA LEU A 75 13.49 -2.60 1.36
C LEU A 75 13.58 -2.90 -0.13
N GLY A 76 13.33 -4.15 -0.56
CA GLY A 76 13.18 -4.49 -1.97
C GLY A 76 14.46 -4.92 -2.69
N GLN A 77 15.43 -5.53 -1.99
CA GLN A 77 16.60 -6.13 -2.64
C GLN A 77 16.31 -7.45 -3.40
N GLY A 78 15.08 -7.97 -3.32
CA GLY A 78 14.63 -9.10 -4.13
C GLY A 78 14.18 -8.65 -5.52
N GLN A 79 14.58 -9.37 -6.56
CA GLN A 79 14.15 -9.12 -7.94
C GLN A 79 12.86 -9.88 -8.23
N VAL A 80 11.90 -9.20 -8.85
CA VAL A 80 10.60 -9.77 -9.23
C VAL A 80 10.20 -9.24 -10.61
N THR A 81 9.35 -10.00 -11.30
CA THR A 81 8.78 -9.59 -12.59
C THR A 81 7.49 -8.79 -12.39
N PRO A 82 7.11 -7.92 -13.36
CA PRO A 82 5.80 -7.26 -13.34
C PRO A 82 4.64 -8.25 -13.24
N GLN A 83 4.73 -9.42 -13.88
CA GLN A 83 3.68 -10.43 -13.86
C GLN A 83 3.46 -11.01 -12.46
N GLU A 84 4.53 -11.27 -11.71
CA GLU A 84 4.43 -11.73 -10.31
C GLU A 84 3.78 -10.66 -9.41
N MET A 85 4.13 -9.39 -9.63
CA MET A 85 3.54 -8.27 -8.90
C MET A 85 2.05 -8.07 -9.22
N VAL A 86 1.64 -8.21 -10.48
CA VAL A 86 0.23 -8.20 -10.89
C VAL A 86 -0.53 -9.36 -10.24
N ARG A 87 0.07 -10.55 -10.20
CA ARG A 87 -0.53 -11.71 -9.52
C ARG A 87 -0.75 -11.41 -8.04
N PHE A 88 0.23 -10.82 -7.35
CA PHE A 88 0.07 -10.44 -5.95
C PHE A 88 -1.02 -9.37 -5.73
N ALA A 89 -1.04 -8.31 -6.55
CA ALA A 89 -2.09 -7.29 -6.49
C ALA A 89 -3.49 -7.89 -6.72
N THR A 90 -3.60 -8.86 -7.62
CA THR A 90 -4.81 -9.65 -7.85
C THR A 90 -5.20 -10.46 -6.63
N THR A 91 -4.26 -11.19 -6.03
CA THR A 91 -4.49 -11.98 -4.81
C THR A 91 -5.04 -11.12 -3.68
N VAL A 92 -4.48 -9.92 -3.46
CA VAL A 92 -4.97 -8.96 -2.45
C VAL A 92 -6.38 -8.45 -2.80
N ALA A 93 -6.62 -8.11 -4.07
CA ALA A 93 -7.94 -7.65 -4.53
C ALA A 93 -9.03 -8.73 -4.40
N ALA A 94 -8.67 -9.98 -4.69
CA ALA A 94 -9.54 -11.16 -4.74
C ALA A 94 -9.66 -11.88 -3.38
N GLU A 95 -9.49 -11.16 -2.27
CA GLU A 95 -9.66 -11.68 -0.90
C GLU A 95 -8.75 -12.88 -0.58
N GLY A 96 -7.53 -12.87 -1.13
CA GLY A 96 -6.49 -13.86 -0.86
C GLY A 96 -6.46 -15.05 -1.81
N ARG A 97 -7.37 -15.12 -2.80
CA ARG A 97 -7.37 -16.16 -3.83
C ARG A 97 -6.37 -15.84 -4.94
N ARG A 98 -5.44 -16.76 -5.19
CA ARG A 98 -4.37 -16.58 -6.17
C ARG A 98 -4.84 -16.93 -7.57
N ALA A 99 -4.72 -15.98 -8.49
CA ALA A 99 -4.94 -16.21 -9.92
C ALA A 99 -3.69 -16.75 -10.60
N SER A 100 -3.87 -17.51 -11.68
CA SER A 100 -2.77 -18.10 -12.48
C SER A 100 -1.96 -17.06 -13.27
N ALA A 101 -2.55 -15.89 -13.53
CA ALA A 101 -2.02 -14.86 -14.44
C ALA A 101 -1.69 -15.38 -15.86
N SER A 102 -2.42 -16.40 -16.33
CA SER A 102 -2.26 -16.95 -17.68
C SER A 102 -2.85 -16.01 -18.75
N PRO A 103 -2.12 -15.72 -19.84
CA PRO A 103 -2.66 -14.98 -20.99
C PRO A 103 -3.59 -15.84 -21.86
N ILE A 104 -3.57 -17.16 -21.67
CA ILE A 104 -4.41 -18.11 -22.42
C ILE A 104 -5.69 -18.32 -21.63
N VAL A 105 -6.84 -18.02 -22.23
CA VAL A 105 -8.17 -18.28 -21.63
C VAL A 105 -8.65 -19.69 -21.97
N LEU A 106 -8.58 -20.07 -23.25
CA LEU A 106 -9.09 -21.32 -23.78
C LEU A 106 -8.30 -21.69 -25.04
N ALA A 107 -7.96 -22.97 -25.20
CA ALA A 107 -7.33 -23.49 -26.41
C ALA A 107 -8.05 -24.75 -26.91
N HIS A 108 -8.36 -24.79 -28.21
CA HIS A 108 -8.97 -25.93 -28.88
C HIS A 108 -7.97 -26.60 -29.83
N ASP A 109 -8.12 -27.91 -30.07
CA ASP A 109 -7.47 -28.56 -31.20
C ASP A 109 -8.23 -28.34 -32.52
N ALA A 110 -7.69 -28.84 -33.62
CA ALA A 110 -8.29 -28.72 -34.95
C ALA A 110 -9.67 -29.39 -35.08
N TYR A 111 -10.05 -30.24 -34.12
CA TYR A 111 -11.36 -30.91 -34.07
C TYR A 111 -12.34 -30.20 -33.11
N GLY A 112 -11.96 -29.03 -32.58
CA GLY A 112 -12.78 -28.25 -31.65
C GLY A 112 -12.72 -28.74 -30.19
N ARG A 113 -11.91 -29.74 -29.86
CA ARG A 113 -11.82 -30.26 -28.48
C ARG A 113 -11.00 -29.32 -27.62
N VAL A 114 -11.51 -28.97 -26.43
CA VAL A 114 -10.77 -28.18 -25.44
C VAL A 114 -9.51 -28.93 -25.02
N ARG A 115 -8.35 -28.32 -25.22
CA ARG A 115 -7.02 -28.83 -24.82
C ARG A 115 -6.49 -28.13 -23.57
N TYR A 116 -6.96 -26.92 -23.33
CA TYR A 116 -6.62 -26.13 -22.17
C TYR A 116 -7.75 -25.13 -21.91
N GLU A 117 -8.11 -24.97 -20.65
CA GLU A 117 -8.98 -23.91 -20.15
C GLU A 117 -8.30 -23.34 -18.91
N ASN A 118 -8.25 -22.02 -18.80
CA ASN A 118 -7.62 -21.37 -17.66
C ASN A 118 -8.38 -21.71 -16.38
N PRO A 119 -7.77 -22.39 -15.41
CA PRO A 119 -8.48 -22.78 -14.21
C PRO A 119 -8.90 -21.55 -13.41
N ALA A 120 -10.10 -21.63 -12.82
CA ALA A 120 -10.55 -20.62 -11.87
C ALA A 120 -9.57 -20.52 -10.67
N PRO A 121 -9.41 -19.34 -10.06
CA PRO A 121 -8.58 -19.17 -8.86
C PRO A 121 -9.17 -19.96 -7.67
N THR A 122 -8.61 -21.13 -7.36
CA THR A 122 -9.05 -22.00 -6.26
C THR A 122 -8.13 -21.98 -5.06
N GLU A 123 -6.88 -21.52 -5.22
CA GLU A 123 -5.89 -21.54 -4.15
C GLU A 123 -5.99 -20.30 -3.26
N GLN A 124 -6.14 -20.52 -1.95
CA GLN A 124 -6.15 -19.47 -0.92
C GLN A 124 -4.72 -19.21 -0.43
N ALA A 125 -4.02 -18.25 -1.06
CA ALA A 125 -2.62 -17.94 -0.76
C ALA A 125 -2.45 -16.98 0.44
N LEU A 126 -3.48 -16.17 0.73
CA LEU A 126 -3.57 -15.35 1.95
C LEU A 126 -4.89 -15.65 2.65
N SER A 127 -4.99 -15.50 3.97
CA SER A 127 -6.32 -15.50 4.60
C SER A 127 -7.16 -14.33 4.07
N LYS A 128 -8.49 -14.51 4.04
CA LYS A 128 -9.42 -13.47 3.61
C LYS A 128 -9.22 -12.19 4.43
N GLU A 129 -9.06 -12.34 5.74
CA GLU A 129 -8.83 -11.26 6.69
C GLU A 129 -7.54 -10.49 6.38
N SER A 130 -6.43 -11.20 6.16
CA SER A 130 -5.14 -10.57 5.84
C SER A 130 -5.20 -9.82 4.51
N ALA A 131 -5.84 -10.41 3.49
CA ALA A 131 -6.01 -9.77 2.19
C ALA A 131 -6.87 -8.50 2.29
N LEU A 132 -8.00 -8.56 3.02
CA LEU A 132 -8.89 -7.42 3.23
C LEU A 132 -8.21 -6.29 3.99
N LEU A 133 -7.52 -6.59 5.11
CA LEU A 133 -6.78 -5.59 5.87
C LEU A 133 -5.67 -4.96 5.02
N THR A 134 -4.91 -5.78 4.28
CA THR A 134 -3.84 -5.29 3.39
C THR A 134 -4.39 -4.37 2.31
N ARG A 135 -5.49 -4.76 1.65
CA ARG A 135 -6.18 -3.95 0.64
C ARG A 135 -6.61 -2.61 1.20
N GLU A 136 -7.20 -2.59 2.39
CA GLU A 136 -7.67 -1.35 3.02
C GLU A 136 -6.52 -0.46 3.50
N ILE A 137 -5.38 -1.01 3.90
CA ILE A 137 -4.18 -0.19 4.16
C ILE A 137 -3.59 0.34 2.84
N MET A 138 -3.56 -0.45 1.77
CA MET A 138 -3.15 0.01 0.44
C MET A 138 -4.06 1.11 -0.11
N ARG A 139 -5.34 1.14 0.30
CA ARG A 139 -6.24 2.28 0.04
C ARG A 139 -5.72 3.57 0.69
N LEU A 140 -5.16 3.50 1.89
CA LEU A 140 -4.57 4.65 2.57
C LEU A 140 -3.32 5.18 1.85
N VAL A 141 -2.54 4.29 1.21
CA VAL A 141 -1.39 4.72 0.38
C VAL A 141 -1.84 5.66 -0.72
N VAL A 142 -2.99 5.41 -1.35
CA VAL A 142 -3.55 6.28 -2.39
C VAL A 142 -4.26 7.48 -1.79
N ALA A 143 -5.04 7.31 -0.72
CA ALA A 143 -5.82 8.40 -0.15
C ALA A 143 -4.94 9.49 0.50
N ASN A 144 -3.97 9.07 1.31
CA ASN A 144 -3.21 9.95 2.22
C ASN A 144 -1.71 9.64 2.24
N GLY A 145 -1.22 8.84 1.29
CA GLY A 145 0.14 8.32 1.28
C GLY A 145 0.91 8.63 0.00
N THR A 146 1.91 7.80 -0.27
CA THR A 146 2.83 8.00 -1.40
C THR A 146 2.19 7.81 -2.77
N GLY A 147 1.01 7.19 -2.85
CA GLY A 147 0.31 6.88 -4.10
C GLY A 147 -0.75 7.89 -4.54
N TRP A 148 -0.85 9.05 -3.88
CA TRP A 148 -1.92 10.03 -4.11
C TRP A 148 -2.03 10.51 -5.56
N SER A 149 -0.91 10.56 -6.29
CA SER A 149 -0.82 11.04 -7.67
C SER A 149 -1.48 10.13 -8.70
N VAL A 150 -1.91 8.92 -8.32
CA VAL A 150 -2.83 8.10 -9.13
C VAL A 150 -4.12 8.86 -9.47
N LYS A 151 -4.53 9.81 -8.62
CA LYS A 151 -5.69 10.68 -8.84
C LYS A 151 -5.44 11.83 -9.81
N GLY A 152 -4.19 12.06 -10.18
CA GLY A 152 -3.77 13.12 -11.09
C GLY A 152 -2.53 13.83 -10.61
N ARG A 153 -1.74 14.32 -11.56
CA ARG A 153 -0.50 15.08 -11.34
C ARG A 153 -0.20 15.91 -12.59
N HIS A 154 0.57 16.99 -12.44
CA HIS A 154 1.02 17.84 -13.56
C HIS A 154 -0.12 18.41 -14.42
N GLY A 155 -1.28 18.69 -13.81
CA GLY A 155 -2.45 19.21 -14.51
C GLY A 155 -3.23 18.17 -15.33
N VAL A 156 -2.82 16.89 -15.30
CA VAL A 156 -3.52 15.79 -15.96
C VAL A 156 -4.30 14.99 -14.92
N GLU A 157 -5.60 14.83 -15.15
CA GLU A 157 -6.45 14.02 -14.28
C GLU A 157 -6.07 12.54 -14.36
N GLY A 158 -6.08 11.86 -13.21
CA GLY A 158 -5.90 10.42 -13.11
C GLY A 158 -7.23 9.70 -12.83
N TYR A 159 -7.14 8.45 -12.41
CA TYR A 159 -8.31 7.62 -12.17
C TYR A 159 -9.08 8.04 -10.91
N ARG A 160 -10.33 8.49 -11.09
CA ARG A 160 -11.17 8.99 -10.00
C ARG A 160 -11.87 7.88 -9.19
N GLY A 161 -12.05 6.68 -9.75
CA GLY A 161 -12.73 5.54 -9.10
C GLY A 161 -11.97 4.90 -7.92
N GLU A 162 -12.50 3.82 -7.34
CA GLU A 162 -11.82 3.12 -6.24
C GLU A 162 -10.56 2.41 -6.72
N VAL A 163 -9.43 2.72 -6.07
CA VAL A 163 -8.13 2.12 -6.38
C VAL A 163 -7.33 1.96 -5.09
N VAL A 164 -6.63 0.84 -4.99
CA VAL A 164 -5.64 0.56 -3.95
C VAL A 164 -4.30 0.32 -4.61
N GLY A 165 -3.20 0.63 -3.92
CA GLY A 165 -1.89 0.40 -4.50
C GLY A 165 -0.73 0.66 -3.58
N LYS A 166 0.48 0.50 -4.12
CA LYS A 166 1.73 0.77 -3.42
C LYS A 166 2.79 1.28 -4.39
N THR A 167 3.47 2.35 -4.01
CA THR A 167 4.68 2.82 -4.69
C THR A 167 5.90 1.97 -4.31
N GLY A 168 6.81 1.76 -5.25
CA GLY A 168 8.15 1.22 -5.00
C GLY A 168 9.20 2.13 -5.63
N THR A 169 10.28 2.43 -4.90
CA THR A 169 11.39 3.23 -5.41
C THR A 169 12.66 2.54 -4.96
N ALA A 170 13.41 1.99 -5.92
CA ALA A 170 14.70 1.38 -5.62
C ALA A 170 15.72 2.44 -5.22
N THR A 171 16.81 2.01 -4.59
CA THR A 171 17.97 2.85 -4.27
C THR A 171 18.47 3.55 -5.53
N ASP A 172 18.89 4.81 -5.40
CA ASP A 172 19.33 5.68 -6.49
C ASP A 172 18.27 5.89 -7.59
N GLU A 173 16.98 5.65 -7.30
CA GLU A 173 15.86 5.94 -8.21
C GLU A 173 15.98 5.25 -9.58
N LYS A 174 16.63 4.09 -9.61
CA LYS A 174 16.86 3.31 -10.84
C LYS A 174 15.62 2.58 -11.33
N ASP A 175 14.75 2.19 -10.39
CA ASP A 175 13.52 1.48 -10.65
C ASP A 175 12.34 2.14 -9.92
N LEU A 176 11.38 2.62 -10.70
CA LEU A 176 10.17 3.26 -10.21
C LEU A 176 8.98 2.35 -10.46
N TRP A 177 8.30 1.93 -9.40
CA TRP A 177 7.19 1.01 -9.44
C TRP A 177 5.90 1.64 -8.91
N PHE A 178 4.79 1.28 -9.54
CA PHE A 178 3.49 1.33 -8.91
C PHE A 178 2.74 0.03 -9.19
N ILE A 179 2.23 -0.60 -8.13
CA ILE A 179 1.36 -1.77 -8.24
C ILE A 179 0.01 -1.45 -7.60
N GLY A 180 -1.06 -2.01 -8.12
CA GLY A 180 -2.37 -1.75 -7.56
C GLY A 180 -3.50 -2.45 -8.27
N SER A 181 -4.71 -2.16 -7.82
CA SER A 181 -5.93 -2.70 -8.40
C SER A 181 -7.13 -1.78 -8.18
N THR A 182 -8.06 -1.88 -9.11
CA THR A 182 -9.48 -1.54 -8.93
C THR A 182 -10.24 -2.84 -8.62
N PRO A 183 -11.57 -2.80 -8.39
CA PRO A 183 -12.36 -4.01 -8.26
C PRO A 183 -12.35 -4.91 -9.50
N ASP A 184 -12.06 -4.36 -10.68
CA ASP A 184 -12.13 -5.06 -11.97
C ASP A 184 -10.75 -5.42 -12.53
N TYR A 185 -9.72 -4.59 -12.28
CA TYR A 185 -8.40 -4.75 -12.90
C TYR A 185 -7.28 -4.65 -11.86
N ALA A 186 -6.24 -5.46 -12.04
CA ALA A 186 -4.97 -5.32 -11.33
C ALA A 186 -3.85 -5.02 -12.33
N GLY A 187 -2.84 -4.27 -11.91
CA GLY A 187 -1.75 -3.87 -12.80
C GLY A 187 -0.47 -3.50 -12.06
N ALA A 188 0.60 -3.42 -12.83
CA ALA A 188 1.91 -2.95 -12.41
C ALA A 188 2.46 -2.01 -13.50
N VAL A 189 3.01 -0.87 -13.08
CA VAL A 189 3.82 0.02 -13.92
C VAL A 189 5.22 -0.01 -13.34
N TRP A 190 6.19 -0.34 -14.18
CA TRP A 190 7.62 -0.19 -13.90
C TRP A 190 8.22 0.77 -14.91
N VAL A 191 9.06 1.68 -14.42
CA VAL A 191 9.87 2.59 -15.23
C VAL A 191 11.30 2.47 -14.76
N GLY A 192 12.18 2.17 -15.71
CA GLY A 192 13.61 1.98 -15.50
C GLY A 192 14.31 1.84 -16.84
N TYR A 193 15.61 1.65 -16.79
CA TYR A 193 16.44 1.41 -17.97
C TYR A 193 16.86 -0.06 -18.05
N GLU A 194 17.09 -0.57 -19.26
CA GLU A 194 17.62 -1.93 -19.46
C GLU A 194 18.97 -2.13 -18.77
N LEU A 195 19.84 -1.12 -18.83
CA LEU A 195 21.05 -1.03 -18.04
C LEU A 195 20.79 -0.09 -16.86
N PRO A 196 21.09 -0.50 -15.60
CA PRO A 196 20.74 0.28 -14.42
C PRO A 196 21.29 1.70 -14.48
N ALA A 197 20.38 2.67 -14.57
CA ALA A 197 20.66 4.10 -14.56
C ALA A 197 19.55 4.84 -13.80
N GLU A 198 19.89 5.99 -13.25
CA GLU A 198 18.94 6.84 -12.52
C GLU A 198 17.85 7.35 -13.48
N VAL A 199 16.57 7.14 -13.11
CA VAL A 199 15.43 7.64 -13.90
C VAL A 199 15.24 9.14 -13.70
N GLY A 200 15.60 9.66 -12.53
CA GLY A 200 15.44 11.05 -12.14
C GLY A 200 14.01 11.36 -11.68
N GLY A 201 13.73 11.09 -10.41
CA GLY A 201 12.42 11.34 -9.78
C GLY A 201 11.92 10.14 -8.97
N HIS A 202 10.86 10.36 -8.19
CA HIS A 202 10.29 9.30 -7.36
C HIS A 202 9.12 8.58 -8.04
N ALA A 203 8.80 7.36 -7.58
CA ALA A 203 7.68 6.60 -8.13
C ALA A 203 6.32 7.29 -7.95
N SER A 204 6.18 8.12 -6.91
CA SER A 204 5.00 8.98 -6.71
C SER A 204 4.85 10.07 -7.78
N GLU A 205 5.87 10.34 -8.58
CA GLU A 205 5.90 11.41 -9.58
C GLU A 205 5.81 10.87 -10.99
N VAL A 206 6.27 9.63 -11.20
CA VAL A 206 6.34 8.99 -12.51
C VAL A 206 5.42 7.77 -12.60
N ALA A 207 5.71 6.69 -11.88
CA ALA A 207 4.99 5.42 -12.02
C ALA A 207 3.51 5.50 -11.55
N ALA A 208 3.25 6.18 -10.43
CA ALA A 208 1.91 6.34 -9.87
C ALA A 208 0.93 7.10 -10.80
N PRO A 209 1.27 8.30 -11.34
CA PRO A 209 0.38 8.98 -12.29
C PRO A 209 0.23 8.21 -13.60
N LEU A 210 1.27 7.55 -14.12
CA LEU A 210 1.15 6.67 -15.30
C LEU A 210 0.13 5.55 -15.08
N PHE A 211 0.17 4.91 -13.89
CA PHE A 211 -0.83 3.91 -13.50
C PHE A 211 -2.23 4.52 -13.42
N GLY A 212 -2.35 5.72 -12.85
CA GLY A 212 -3.61 6.47 -12.79
C GLY A 212 -4.20 6.79 -14.17
N TRP A 213 -3.37 7.18 -15.14
CA TRP A 213 -3.80 7.45 -16.51
C TRP A 213 -4.21 6.17 -17.25
N LEU A 214 -3.45 5.08 -17.09
CA LEU A 214 -3.82 3.77 -17.62
C LEU A 214 -5.19 3.34 -17.09
N LEU A 215 -5.40 3.43 -15.77
CA LEU A 215 -6.68 3.10 -15.16
C LEU A 215 -7.82 4.00 -15.68
N ALA A 216 -7.59 5.30 -15.84
CA ALA A 216 -8.57 6.21 -16.40
C ALA A 216 -8.98 5.80 -17.82
N SER A 217 -8.00 5.45 -18.66
CA SER A 217 -8.25 5.01 -20.04
C SER A 217 -9.02 3.69 -20.12
N ILE A 218 -8.62 2.65 -19.37
CA ILE A 218 -9.28 1.34 -19.47
C ILE A 218 -10.68 1.32 -18.80
N HIS A 219 -10.99 2.30 -17.96
CA HIS A 219 -12.32 2.44 -17.35
C HIS A 219 -13.22 3.45 -18.08
N GLU A 220 -12.76 4.05 -19.19
CA GLU A 220 -13.57 4.98 -19.95
C GLU A 220 -14.87 4.32 -20.44
N GLY A 221 -16.01 4.93 -20.11
CA GLY A 221 -17.33 4.38 -20.44
C GLY A 221 -17.81 3.20 -19.58
N LEU A 222 -17.00 2.72 -18.63
CA LEU A 222 -17.41 1.66 -17.70
C LEU A 222 -18.12 2.22 -16.46
N PRO A 223 -19.12 1.53 -15.90
CA PRO A 223 -19.76 1.94 -14.67
C PRO A 223 -18.76 1.87 -13.50
N PRO A 224 -18.76 2.85 -12.58
CA PRO A 224 -17.86 2.83 -11.43
C PRO A 224 -18.21 1.64 -10.52
N ARG A 225 -17.19 0.85 -10.18
CA ARG A 225 -17.31 -0.21 -9.17
C ARG A 225 -16.57 0.13 -7.89
N LYS A 226 -16.97 -0.53 -6.81
CA LYS A 226 -16.36 -0.42 -5.49
C LYS A 226 -15.95 -1.80 -5.00
N PHE A 227 -14.90 -1.86 -4.19
CA PHE A 227 -14.56 -3.07 -3.48
C PHE A 227 -15.67 -3.39 -2.46
N GLY A 228 -15.95 -4.67 -2.25
CA GLY A 228 -16.83 -5.09 -1.15
C GLY A 228 -16.27 -4.63 0.19
N SER A 229 -17.12 -4.09 1.06
CA SER A 229 -16.75 -3.59 2.40
C SER A 229 -17.00 -4.61 3.52
N GLU A 230 -17.40 -5.83 3.18
CA GLU A 230 -17.66 -6.87 4.18
C GLU A 230 -16.37 -7.33 4.87
N GLY A 231 -16.46 -7.64 6.16
CA GLY A 231 -15.34 -8.20 6.93
C GLY A 231 -14.30 -7.18 7.43
N VAL A 232 -14.49 -5.89 7.21
CA VAL A 232 -13.62 -4.84 7.79
C VAL A 232 -14.46 -3.67 8.29
N VAL A 233 -14.09 -3.16 9.46
CA VAL A 233 -14.61 -1.90 10.00
C VAL A 233 -13.47 -0.91 10.15
N ARG A 234 -13.77 0.38 10.03
CA ARG A 234 -12.78 1.45 10.16
C ARG A 234 -12.90 2.12 11.52
N ARG A 235 -11.77 2.33 12.19
CA ARG A 235 -11.75 2.99 13.51
C ARG A 235 -10.69 4.08 13.55
N TRP A 236 -11.00 5.14 14.27
CA TRP A 236 -10.07 6.23 14.51
C TRP A 236 -9.08 5.85 15.61
N VAL A 237 -7.80 5.97 15.30
CA VAL A 237 -6.70 5.74 16.24
C VAL A 237 -5.73 6.92 16.21
N CYS A 238 -4.96 7.08 17.27
CA CYS A 238 -3.82 7.98 17.25
C CYS A 238 -2.80 7.51 16.19
N GLY A 239 -2.40 8.40 15.29
CA GLY A 239 -1.43 8.11 14.24
C GLY A 239 -0.04 7.72 14.74
N ASN A 240 0.29 8.00 15.99
CA ASN A 240 1.59 7.66 16.59
C ASN A 240 1.52 6.35 17.38
N THR A 241 0.53 6.21 18.27
CA THR A 241 0.46 5.09 19.21
C THR A 241 -0.41 3.92 18.74
N GLY A 242 -1.32 4.16 17.78
CA GLY A 242 -2.32 3.17 17.35
C GLY A 242 -3.43 2.87 18.36
N GLN A 243 -3.43 3.57 19.49
CA GLN A 243 -4.47 3.49 20.51
C GLN A 243 -5.63 4.43 20.20
N SER A 244 -6.72 4.38 20.96
CA SER A 244 -7.86 5.28 20.72
C SER A 244 -7.42 6.73 20.84
N ALA A 245 -7.77 7.56 19.85
CA ALA A 245 -7.32 8.93 19.76
C ALA A 245 -7.91 9.78 20.91
N ASN A 246 -7.07 10.61 21.54
CA ASN A 246 -7.50 11.70 22.41
C ASN A 246 -7.58 13.02 21.58
N PRO A 247 -8.12 14.13 22.13
CA PRO A 247 -8.31 15.37 21.37
C PRO A 247 -7.05 16.03 20.78
N THR A 248 -5.87 15.68 21.28
CA THR A 248 -4.59 16.22 20.77
C THR A 248 -3.97 15.33 19.70
N CYS A 249 -4.48 14.10 19.52
CA CYS A 249 -3.89 13.14 18.59
C CYS A 249 -4.03 13.59 17.13
N PRO A 250 -3.02 13.33 16.27
CA PRO A 250 -3.21 13.32 14.83
C PRO A 250 -3.99 12.06 14.45
N PRO A 251 -5.32 12.12 14.24
CA PRO A 251 -6.12 10.91 14.14
C PRO A 251 -5.97 10.32 12.74
N VAL A 252 -5.86 9.00 12.65
CA VAL A 252 -5.88 8.27 11.39
C VAL A 252 -6.96 7.20 11.47
N GLN A 253 -7.73 7.07 10.39
CA GLN A 253 -8.71 6.01 10.27
C GLN A 253 -8.03 4.77 9.68
N VAL A 254 -8.07 3.65 10.40
CA VAL A 254 -7.40 2.41 9.98
C VAL A 254 -8.39 1.24 9.96
N PRO A 255 -8.17 0.23 9.11
CA PRO A 255 -9.01 -0.96 9.05
C PRO A 255 -8.75 -1.89 10.23
N PHE A 256 -9.82 -2.56 10.68
CA PHE A 256 -9.83 -3.59 11.70
C PHE A 256 -10.82 -4.68 11.31
N LEU A 257 -10.63 -5.88 11.85
CA LEU A 257 -11.70 -6.88 11.81
C LEU A 257 -12.88 -6.44 12.71
N PRO A 258 -14.12 -6.87 12.43
CA PRO A 258 -15.31 -6.43 13.14
C PRO A 258 -15.20 -6.58 14.67
N ASP A 259 -14.67 -7.71 15.14
CA ASP A 259 -14.59 -8.04 16.56
C ASP A 259 -13.34 -7.49 17.27
N GLU A 260 -12.37 -6.97 16.52
CA GLU A 260 -11.17 -6.37 17.09
C GLU A 260 -11.49 -5.04 17.77
N LYS A 261 -10.91 -4.81 18.94
CA LYS A 261 -11.05 -3.54 19.67
C LYS A 261 -9.79 -2.71 19.52
N VAL A 262 -9.97 -1.39 19.42
CA VAL A 262 -8.84 -0.47 19.56
C VAL A 262 -8.31 -0.59 20.99
N ARG A 263 -6.98 -0.71 21.12
CA ARG A 263 -6.32 -0.89 22.42
C ARG A 263 -6.25 0.43 23.16
N GLY A 264 -6.84 0.51 24.36
CA GLY A 264 -6.69 1.63 25.29
C GLY A 264 -7.00 3.02 24.70
N VAL A 265 -6.67 4.05 25.47
CA VAL A 265 -6.69 5.45 25.03
C VAL A 265 -5.25 5.94 24.96
N CYS A 266 -4.92 6.73 23.94
CA CYS A 266 -3.60 7.31 23.78
C CYS A 266 -3.20 8.13 25.03
N PRO A 267 -2.11 7.77 25.73
CA PRO A 267 -1.64 8.48 26.92
C PRO A 267 -0.80 9.71 26.58
N GLU A 268 -0.40 9.87 25.32
CA GLU A 268 0.48 10.94 24.87
C GLU A 268 -0.32 12.20 24.54
N GLN A 269 0.19 13.36 24.97
CA GLN A 269 -0.24 14.65 24.44
C GLN A 269 0.64 14.98 23.24
N HIS A 270 0.02 15.20 22.08
CA HIS A 270 0.78 15.48 20.86
C HIS A 270 0.83 16.99 20.63
N PRO A 271 2.04 17.57 20.41
CA PRO A 271 2.14 18.96 19.99
C PRO A 271 1.45 19.14 18.63
N VAL A 272 0.64 20.19 18.50
CA VAL A 272 -0.16 20.49 17.30
C VAL A 272 0.73 20.93 16.11
N GLU A 273 2.02 21.16 16.33
CA GLU A 273 2.95 21.84 15.40
C GLU A 273 3.38 21.06 14.13
N HIS A 274 2.89 19.85 13.88
CA HIS A 274 3.28 19.07 12.69
C HIS A 274 2.12 18.55 11.83
N LEU A 275 0.91 19.09 12.02
CA LEU A 275 -0.19 18.85 11.10
C LEU A 275 -0.07 19.84 9.94
N ALA A 276 0.35 19.37 8.77
CA ALA A 276 -0.01 20.06 7.54
C ALA A 276 -1.54 20.26 7.57
N PRO A 277 -2.06 21.46 7.24
CA PRO A 277 -3.50 21.68 7.24
C PRO A 277 -4.16 20.62 6.35
N PRO A 278 -5.33 20.08 6.76
CA PRO A 278 -6.08 19.18 5.90
C PRO A 278 -6.28 19.85 4.54
N PRO A 279 -6.17 19.11 3.42
CA PRO A 279 -6.44 19.68 2.11
C PRO A 279 -7.83 20.34 2.11
N PRO A 280 -8.00 21.48 1.42
CA PRO A 280 -9.27 22.18 1.40
C PRO A 280 -10.38 21.21 0.97
N VAL A 281 -11.44 21.16 1.76
CA VAL A 281 -12.62 20.34 1.47
C VAL A 281 -13.20 20.82 0.15
N VAL A 282 -13.13 19.97 -0.88
CA VAL A 282 -13.85 20.20 -2.13
C VAL A 282 -15.31 19.84 -1.85
N PRO A 283 -16.26 20.78 -1.95
CA PRO A 283 -17.67 20.49 -1.72
C PRO A 283 -18.14 19.39 -2.69
N GLY A 284 -18.60 18.25 -2.15
CA GLY A 284 -19.12 17.13 -2.93
C GLY A 284 -18.32 15.82 -2.85
N ASP A 285 -17.22 15.75 -2.09
CA ASP A 285 -16.50 14.49 -1.85
C ASP A 285 -17.20 13.66 -0.74
N PRO A 286 -17.78 12.48 -1.07
CA PRO A 286 -18.45 11.63 -0.08
C PRO A 286 -17.49 10.93 0.90
N LEU A 287 -16.17 11.16 0.80
CA LEU A 287 -15.15 10.54 1.65
C LEU A 287 -14.81 11.32 2.93
N VAL A 288 -15.45 12.47 3.18
CA VAL A 288 -15.23 13.26 4.40
C VAL A 288 -16.56 13.48 5.15
N PRO A 289 -16.95 12.60 6.09
CA PRO A 289 -17.97 12.94 7.06
C PRO A 289 -17.46 14.07 7.96
N GLY A 290 -18.21 15.16 8.03
CA GLY A 290 -17.84 16.37 8.76
C GLY A 290 -17.42 16.10 10.20
N ALA A 291 -16.31 16.71 10.60
CA ALA A 291 -15.93 16.79 12.00
C ALA A 291 -17.07 17.48 12.80
N PRO A 292 -17.35 17.05 14.05
CA PRO A 292 -18.31 17.75 14.89
C PRO A 292 -17.82 19.18 15.13
N VAL A 293 -18.68 20.15 14.81
CA VAL A 293 -18.46 21.56 15.13
C VAL A 293 -18.45 21.69 16.65
N ALA A 294 -17.33 22.10 17.23
CA ALA A 294 -17.25 22.44 18.65
C ALA A 294 -18.19 23.62 18.94
N PRO A 295 -18.95 23.62 20.06
CA PRO A 295 -19.84 24.73 20.39
C PRO A 295 -19.03 26.00 20.60
N GLY A 296 -19.32 27.01 19.78
CA GLY A 296 -18.61 28.28 19.75
C GLY A 296 -18.71 29.02 21.08
N ALA A 297 -17.57 29.49 21.59
CA ALA A 297 -17.53 30.46 22.66
C ALA A 297 -18.09 31.79 22.14
N VAL A 298 -19.18 32.23 22.75
CA VAL A 298 -19.76 33.55 22.57
C VAL A 298 -18.78 34.57 23.16
N ALA A 299 -18.29 35.51 22.35
CA ALA A 299 -17.49 36.64 22.82
C ALA A 299 -18.38 37.63 23.61
N PRO A 300 -17.88 38.24 24.70
CA PRO A 300 -18.64 39.28 25.40
C PRO A 300 -18.58 40.59 24.59
N ALA A 301 -19.72 41.28 24.56
CA ALA A 301 -19.84 42.60 23.97
C ALA A 301 -19.11 43.65 24.82
N MET A 302 -18.29 44.48 24.17
CA MET A 302 -18.14 45.91 24.44
C MET A 302 -17.91 46.63 23.12
#